data_AF-A0A7S4E564-F1
#
_entry.id   AF-A0A7S4E564-F1
#
_cell.length_a   1.000
_cell.length_b   1.000
_cell.length_c   1.000
_cell.angle_alpha   90.00
_cell.angle_beta   90.00
_cell.angle_gamma   90.00
#
_symmetry.space_group_name_H-M   'P 1'
#
loop_
_entity.id
_entity.type
_entity.pdbx_description
1 polymer ?
#
loop_
_entity_poly.entity_id
_entity_poly.type
_entity_poly.pdbx_seq_one_letter_code
_entity_poly.pdbx_strand_id
1 'polypeptide(L)'
;MHMISMEEFLKRQQSEVEIWRRPNATDFWGQKLWRYLKKSADVKPEYSGQVVAMGRLNPTAETKAKDAEALKKQAAGRKVAAYDSKAQNARHVHFPAGGKHRLLNHFYAFGFFGDPQQRSFYRRLIRDSMRYRDEIQCAGARVVDAVRAHSRRLGNDGTFYALHIRRGDFQFKAVKISAGEIVENLRGNSIIPRGALVYLATDDPDGVCKGCWANKKPCKDQLGVEGCPKDASWDAFVRNGWHVTVLRNYTEATHGTNPNYFGMVDSIVCARAAVFAGTWFSTFTGYIHRLRGYHGLGEETYYHSTGKVDLARSPKSIGSGYSREWRIGWTDDGGANI
;
A
#
# COMPACT_ATOMS: atom_id res chain seq x y z
N MET A 1 -24.38 5.96 -8.20
CA MET A 1 -23.32 6.12 -9.21
C MET A 1 -23.49 5.00 -10.21
N HIS A 2 -23.97 5.28 -11.42
CA HIS A 2 -24.08 4.26 -12.47
C HIS A 2 -22.70 4.11 -13.12
N MET A 3 -21.91 3.14 -12.66
CA MET A 3 -20.72 2.72 -13.41
C MET A 3 -21.20 2.03 -14.69
N ILE A 4 -20.81 2.56 -15.85
CA ILE A 4 -21.05 1.91 -17.14
C ILE A 4 -19.79 1.18 -17.58
N SER A 5 -19.93 0.07 -18.30
CA SER A 5 -18.76 -0.62 -18.87
C SER A 5 -18.06 0.29 -19.88
N MET A 6 -16.77 0.05 -20.12
CA MET A 6 -16.06 0.74 -21.19
C MET A 6 -16.76 0.53 -22.54
N GLU A 7 -17.30 -0.66 -22.79
CA GLU A 7 -18.07 -0.94 -24.01
C GLU A 7 -19.30 -0.03 -24.16
N GLU A 8 -20.09 0.13 -23.09
CA GLU A 8 -21.26 1.00 -23.06
C GLU A 8 -20.87 2.48 -23.22
N PHE A 9 -19.79 2.90 -22.56
CA PHE A 9 -19.21 4.23 -22.75
C PHE A 9 -18.84 4.46 -24.22
N LEU A 10 -18.15 3.51 -24.86
CA LEU A 10 -17.74 3.62 -26.26
C LEU A 10 -18.94 3.68 -27.21
N LYS A 11 -20.02 2.92 -26.96
CA LYS A 11 -21.26 3.00 -27.74
C LYS A 11 -21.87 4.40 -27.70
N ARG A 12 -21.92 5.02 -26.51
CA ARG A 12 -22.44 6.39 -26.32
C ARG A 12 -21.56 7.47 -26.94
N GLN A 13 -20.24 7.30 -26.90
CA GLN A 13 -19.32 8.27 -27.50
C GLN A 13 -19.24 8.12 -29.02
N GLN A 14 -19.46 6.92 -29.57
CA GLN A 14 -19.54 6.70 -31.03
C GLN A 14 -20.64 7.52 -31.70
N SER A 15 -21.75 7.82 -31.04
CA SER A 15 -22.79 8.71 -31.58
C SER A 15 -22.40 10.19 -31.58
N GLU A 16 -21.41 10.60 -30.79
CA GLU A 16 -20.95 11.99 -30.65
C GLU A 16 -19.72 12.32 -31.52
N VAL A 17 -19.09 11.30 -32.11
CA VAL A 17 -17.92 11.45 -32.97
C VAL A 17 -18.24 10.79 -34.31
N GLU A 18 -18.28 11.55 -35.41
CA GLU A 18 -18.38 10.99 -36.77
C GLU A 18 -17.17 10.10 -37.05
N ILE A 19 -17.28 8.83 -36.70
CA ILE A 19 -16.30 7.80 -37.03
C ILE A 19 -17.05 6.74 -37.84
N TRP A 20 -16.77 6.72 -39.15
CA TRP A 20 -17.25 5.69 -40.06
C TRP A 20 -16.94 4.29 -39.50
N ARG A 21 -17.99 3.52 -39.23
CA ARG A 21 -17.91 2.14 -38.73
C ARG A 21 -17.51 1.18 -39.84
N ARG A 22 -16.59 0.25 -39.56
CA ARG A 22 -16.65 -1.10 -40.12
C ARG A 22 -17.36 -2.00 -39.09
N PRO A 23 -18.32 -2.84 -39.52
CA PRO A 23 -18.97 -3.79 -38.62
C PRO A 23 -17.94 -4.85 -38.22
N ASN A 24 -17.76 -5.09 -36.92
CA ASN A 24 -16.90 -6.11 -36.30
C ASN A 24 -15.43 -5.78 -36.00
N ALA A 25 -14.99 -4.52 -36.04
CA ALA A 25 -13.70 -4.11 -35.48
C ALA A 25 -13.89 -2.99 -34.46
N THR A 26 -13.65 -3.29 -33.18
CA THR A 26 -13.55 -2.24 -32.17
C THR A 26 -12.21 -1.53 -32.35
N ASP A 27 -12.12 -0.55 -33.25
CA ASP A 27 -10.87 0.18 -33.55
C ASP A 27 -10.65 1.42 -32.66
N PHE A 28 -11.34 1.51 -31.53
CA PHE A 28 -11.21 2.62 -30.57
C PHE A 28 -10.46 2.19 -29.31
N TRP A 29 -9.21 1.76 -29.47
CA TRP A 29 -8.36 1.29 -28.38
C TRP A 29 -6.95 1.87 -28.53
N GLY A 30 -6.12 1.65 -27.51
CA GLY A 30 -4.73 2.10 -27.52
C GLY A 30 -4.60 3.61 -27.75
N GLN A 31 -3.64 4.00 -28.59
CA GLN A 31 -3.29 5.42 -28.82
C GLN A 31 -4.43 6.27 -29.40
N LYS A 32 -5.38 5.68 -30.13
CA LYS A 32 -6.50 6.42 -30.72
C LYS A 32 -7.49 6.85 -29.64
N LEU A 33 -7.85 5.95 -28.74
CA LEU A 33 -8.65 6.24 -27.55
C LEU A 33 -7.97 7.29 -26.65
N TRP A 34 -6.67 7.13 -26.36
CA TRP A 34 -5.95 8.10 -25.53
C TRP A 34 -5.92 9.51 -26.14
N ARG A 35 -5.72 9.61 -27.46
CA ARG A 35 -5.78 10.90 -28.17
C ARG A 35 -7.16 11.53 -28.10
N TYR A 36 -8.22 10.72 -28.26
CA TYR A 36 -9.58 11.20 -28.12
C TYR A 36 -9.85 11.72 -26.70
N LEU A 37 -9.61 10.92 -25.66
CA LEU A 37 -9.85 11.32 -24.26
C LEU A 37 -9.10 12.60 -23.91
N LYS A 38 -7.89 12.78 -24.46
CA LYS A 38 -7.09 13.99 -24.25
C LYS A 38 -7.65 15.23 -24.98
N LYS A 39 -8.31 15.03 -26.13
CA LYS A 39 -8.97 16.08 -26.93
C LYS A 39 -10.35 16.44 -26.39
N SER A 40 -11.13 15.46 -25.92
CA SER A 40 -12.50 15.65 -25.45
C SER A 40 -12.62 16.08 -23.98
N ALA A 41 -11.51 16.07 -23.23
CA ALA A 41 -11.51 16.47 -21.83
C ALA A 41 -11.66 17.98 -21.65
N ASP A 42 -12.66 18.39 -20.87
CA ASP A 42 -12.83 19.77 -20.41
C ASP A 42 -11.74 20.16 -19.41
N VAL A 43 -11.34 19.19 -18.57
CA VAL A 43 -10.33 19.36 -17.53
C VAL A 43 -9.33 18.20 -17.57
N LYS A 44 -8.05 18.57 -17.51
CA LYS A 44 -6.91 17.65 -17.42
C LYS A 44 -6.08 18.02 -16.19
N PRO A 45 -6.34 17.41 -15.02
CA PRO A 45 -5.67 17.81 -13.80
C PRO A 45 -4.15 17.61 -13.84
N GLU A 46 -3.41 18.60 -13.34
CA GLU A 46 -1.94 18.58 -13.22
C GLU A 46 -1.52 18.40 -11.76
N TYR A 47 -2.16 17.45 -11.08
CA TYR A 47 -2.07 17.29 -9.63
C TYR A 47 -0.87 16.48 -9.15
N SER A 48 0.07 16.11 -10.03
CA SER A 48 1.25 15.32 -9.65
C SER A 48 2.06 16.05 -8.56
N GLY A 49 2.26 15.38 -7.42
CA GLY A 49 2.95 15.92 -6.25
C GLY A 49 2.18 16.99 -5.46
N GLN A 50 0.97 17.36 -5.88
CA GLN A 50 0.17 18.41 -5.25
C GLN A 50 -0.81 17.85 -4.21
N VAL A 51 -1.33 18.74 -3.35
CA VAL A 51 -2.52 18.48 -2.52
C VAL A 51 -3.72 19.12 -3.21
N VAL A 52 -4.72 18.32 -3.53
CA VAL A 52 -5.98 18.74 -4.13
C VAL A 52 -6.94 19.11 -3.00
N ALA A 53 -7.21 20.41 -2.85
CA ALA A 53 -8.09 20.96 -1.83
C ALA A 53 -9.51 21.09 -2.37
N MET A 54 -10.43 20.35 -1.76
CA MET A 54 -11.87 20.44 -1.94
C MET A 54 -12.44 21.26 -0.80
N GLY A 55 -12.84 22.50 -1.09
CA GLY A 55 -13.39 23.43 -0.10
C GLY A 55 -14.78 23.02 0.39
N ARG A 56 -15.24 23.64 1.48
CA ARG A 56 -16.64 23.52 1.92
C ARG A 56 -17.56 24.20 0.92
N LEU A 57 -18.77 23.67 0.79
CA LEU A 57 -19.83 24.30 -0.01
C LEU A 57 -20.23 25.67 0.57
N ASN A 58 -20.39 25.76 1.90
CA ASN A 58 -20.84 26.96 2.61
C ASN A 58 -19.87 27.34 3.74
N PRO A 59 -18.70 27.93 3.44
CA PRO A 59 -17.70 28.26 4.45
C PRO A 59 -17.96 29.61 5.17
N THR A 60 -17.94 29.60 6.50
CA THR A 60 -17.85 30.80 7.35
C THR A 60 -16.40 31.29 7.46
N ALA A 61 -16.17 32.53 7.91
CA ALA A 61 -14.81 33.06 8.15
C ALA A 61 -14.00 32.16 9.12
N GLU A 62 -14.65 31.67 10.18
CA GLU A 62 -14.04 30.76 11.15
C GLU A 62 -13.63 29.43 10.49
N THR A 63 -14.53 28.81 9.71
CA THR A 63 -14.20 27.54 9.04
C THR A 63 -13.11 27.70 7.99
N LYS A 64 -13.06 28.84 7.27
CA LYS A 64 -11.95 29.14 6.34
C LYS A 64 -10.61 29.17 7.06
N ALA A 65 -10.53 29.82 8.22
CA ALA A 65 -9.31 29.89 9.01
C ALA A 65 -8.85 28.50 9.48
N LYS A 66 -9.76 27.71 10.06
CA LYS A 66 -9.49 26.33 10.50
C LYS A 66 -9.07 25.41 9.35
N ASP A 67 -9.78 25.48 8.23
CA ASP A 67 -9.49 24.65 7.06
C ASP A 67 -8.13 25.03 6.43
N ALA A 68 -7.78 26.32 6.40
CA ALA A 68 -6.48 26.80 5.90
C ALA A 68 -5.32 26.30 6.76
N GLU A 69 -5.45 26.31 8.08
CA GLU A 69 -4.45 25.75 8.99
C GLU A 69 -4.28 24.24 8.81
N ALA A 70 -5.40 23.50 8.75
CA ALA A 70 -5.39 22.06 8.54
C ALA A 70 -4.77 21.68 7.17
N LEU A 71 -5.10 22.45 6.13
CA LEU A 71 -4.54 22.28 4.79
C LEU A 71 -3.04 22.55 4.79
N LYS A 72 -2.57 23.62 5.45
CA LYS A 72 -1.14 23.93 5.58
C LYS A 72 -0.40 22.76 6.26
N LYS A 73 -0.97 22.21 7.33
CA LYS A 73 -0.42 21.04 8.05
C LYS A 73 -0.34 19.80 7.15
N GLN A 74 -1.43 19.46 6.44
CA GLN A 74 -1.45 18.29 5.55
C GLN A 74 -0.56 18.47 4.32
N ALA A 75 -0.51 19.68 3.75
CA ALA A 75 0.30 19.98 2.57
C ALA A 75 1.79 19.79 2.86
N ALA A 76 2.25 20.14 4.08
CA ALA A 76 3.63 19.95 4.52
C ALA A 76 4.64 20.50 3.50
N GLY A 77 4.38 21.71 2.99
CA GLY A 77 5.22 22.39 1.99
C GLY A 77 4.94 22.02 0.53
N ARG A 78 4.05 21.05 0.25
CA ARG A 78 3.62 20.72 -1.12
C ARG A 78 2.71 21.81 -1.70
N LYS A 79 2.74 21.97 -3.02
CA LYS A 79 1.80 22.85 -3.75
C LYS A 79 0.36 22.39 -3.54
N VAL A 80 -0.54 23.36 -3.42
CA VAL A 80 -1.98 23.13 -3.31
C VAL A 80 -2.64 23.46 -4.65
N ALA A 81 -3.44 22.53 -5.17
CA ALA A 81 -4.36 22.76 -6.27
C ALA A 81 -5.79 22.83 -5.72
N ALA A 82 -6.56 23.83 -6.10
CA ALA A 82 -7.99 23.85 -5.79
C ALA A 82 -8.74 22.88 -6.72
N TYR A 83 -9.68 22.13 -6.15
CA TYR A 83 -10.77 21.55 -6.92
C TYR A 83 -11.88 22.60 -6.98
N ASP A 84 -11.98 23.28 -8.13
CA ASP A 84 -12.80 24.47 -8.33
C ASP A 84 -14.10 24.17 -9.08
N SER A 85 -14.92 25.22 -9.29
CA SER A 85 -16.18 25.12 -10.02
C SER A 85 -15.99 24.64 -11.47
N LYS A 86 -14.85 24.95 -12.09
CA LYS A 86 -14.52 24.46 -13.44
C LYS A 86 -14.36 22.93 -13.43
N ALA A 87 -13.62 22.39 -12.48
CA ALA A 87 -13.47 20.94 -12.33
C ALA A 87 -14.77 20.24 -11.90
N GLN A 88 -15.58 20.89 -11.04
CA GLN A 88 -16.86 20.37 -10.58
C GLN A 88 -17.92 20.32 -11.69
N ASN A 89 -17.94 21.31 -12.59
CA ASN A 89 -18.92 21.43 -13.66
C ASN A 89 -18.44 20.80 -14.99
N ALA A 90 -17.23 20.24 -15.02
CA ALA A 90 -16.70 19.56 -16.19
C ALA A 90 -17.54 18.33 -16.52
N ARG A 91 -17.91 18.17 -17.79
CA ARG A 91 -18.58 16.97 -18.28
C ARG A 91 -17.60 15.79 -18.36
N HIS A 92 -16.37 16.09 -18.76
CA HIS A 92 -15.29 15.11 -18.90
C HIS A 92 -14.02 15.56 -18.19
N VAL A 93 -13.69 14.88 -17.09
CA VAL A 93 -12.40 15.00 -16.41
C VAL A 93 -11.51 13.84 -16.83
N HIS A 94 -10.39 14.13 -17.47
CA HIS A 94 -9.41 13.12 -17.87
C HIS A 94 -8.17 13.21 -16.99
N PHE A 95 -7.74 12.07 -16.43
CA PHE A 95 -6.50 11.93 -15.66
C PHE A 95 -5.44 11.21 -16.50
N PRO A 96 -4.57 11.93 -17.25
CA PRO A 96 -3.49 11.29 -17.98
C PRO A 96 -2.53 10.53 -17.06
N ALA A 97 -2.03 9.38 -17.50
CA ALA A 97 -1.17 8.52 -16.69
C ALA A 97 0.32 8.99 -16.59
N GLY A 98 0.68 10.11 -17.24
CA GLY A 98 2.08 10.52 -17.43
C GLY A 98 2.45 11.91 -16.90
N GLY A 99 3.73 12.09 -16.56
CA GLY A 99 4.33 13.38 -16.20
C GLY A 99 3.61 14.11 -15.06
N LYS A 100 3.30 15.39 -15.30
CA LYS A 100 2.62 16.29 -14.34
C LYS A 100 1.17 15.90 -14.00
N HIS A 101 0.59 14.91 -14.68
CA HIS A 101 -0.76 14.43 -14.43
C HIS A 101 -0.81 13.19 -13.52
N ARG A 102 0.33 12.50 -13.35
CA ARG A 102 0.38 11.21 -12.65
C ARG A 102 0.16 11.37 -11.14
N LEU A 103 -0.96 10.88 -10.65
CA LEU A 103 -1.29 10.80 -9.22
C LEU A 103 -0.68 9.56 -8.57
N LEU A 104 0.65 9.56 -8.39
CA LEU A 104 1.35 8.49 -7.68
C LEU A 104 1.45 8.80 -6.18
N ASN A 105 0.34 8.69 -5.47
CA ASN A 105 0.27 8.84 -4.00
C ASN A 105 -0.98 8.16 -3.43
N HIS A 106 -1.04 7.99 -2.10
CA HIS A 106 -2.25 7.50 -1.44
C HIS A 106 -3.37 8.54 -1.47
N PHE A 107 -4.62 8.07 -1.57
CA PHE A 107 -5.80 8.94 -1.72
C PHE A 107 -5.91 10.00 -0.59
N TYR A 108 -5.64 9.59 0.65
CA TYR A 108 -5.65 10.47 1.82
C TYR A 108 -4.46 11.45 1.87
N ALA A 109 -3.42 11.21 1.07
CA ALA A 109 -2.21 12.02 1.08
C ALA A 109 -2.28 13.17 0.06
N PHE A 110 -2.97 12.97 -1.07
CA PHE A 110 -3.17 14.03 -2.06
C PHE A 110 -4.53 14.72 -1.94
N GLY A 111 -5.60 14.07 -1.46
CA GLY A 111 -6.90 14.70 -1.29
C GLY A 111 -7.06 15.39 0.06
N PHE A 112 -7.52 16.65 0.07
CA PHE A 112 -7.93 17.37 1.27
C PHE A 112 -9.39 17.80 1.13
N PHE A 113 -10.20 17.48 2.14
CA PHE A 113 -11.59 17.95 2.25
C PHE A 113 -11.67 18.95 3.40
N GLY A 114 -12.13 20.18 3.12
CA GLY A 114 -12.32 21.22 4.12
C GLY A 114 -13.28 20.79 5.22
N ASP A 115 -14.38 20.14 4.84
CA ASP A 115 -15.33 19.55 5.80
C ASP A 115 -14.78 18.24 6.41
N PRO A 116 -14.58 18.16 7.74
CA PRO A 116 -14.17 16.94 8.43
C PRO A 116 -15.12 15.77 8.23
N GLN A 117 -16.44 16.01 8.11
CA GLN A 117 -17.42 14.95 7.92
C GLN A 117 -17.25 14.31 6.54
N GLN A 118 -17.09 15.12 5.49
CA GLN A 118 -16.77 14.62 4.14
C GLN A 118 -15.44 13.88 4.12
N ARG A 119 -14.43 14.39 4.82
CA ARG A 119 -13.12 13.74 4.93
C ARG A 119 -13.22 12.33 5.52
N SER A 120 -13.95 12.18 6.63
CA SER A 120 -14.19 10.88 7.26
C SER A 120 -15.02 9.97 6.33
N PHE A 121 -16.08 10.51 5.72
CA PHE A 121 -16.92 9.77 4.78
C PHE A 121 -16.11 9.15 3.63
N TYR A 122 -15.29 9.93 2.92
CA TYR A 122 -14.51 9.41 1.79
C TYR A 122 -13.43 8.42 2.21
N ARG A 123 -12.83 8.58 3.40
CA ARG A 123 -11.91 7.58 3.95
C ARG A 123 -12.60 6.26 4.23
N ARG A 124 -13.79 6.29 4.85
CA ARG A 124 -14.62 5.11 5.09
C ARG A 124 -15.09 4.46 3.79
N LEU A 125 -15.54 5.26 2.82
CA LEU A 125 -15.94 4.77 1.51
C LEU A 125 -14.82 3.94 0.86
N ILE A 126 -13.59 4.47 0.85
CA ILE A 126 -12.44 3.77 0.27
C ILE A 126 -12.07 2.52 1.08
N ARG A 127 -12.08 2.59 2.42
CA ARG A 127 -11.87 1.43 3.30
C ARG A 127 -12.87 0.32 3.02
N ASP A 128 -14.15 0.65 2.94
CA ASP A 128 -15.25 -0.31 2.87
C ASP A 128 -15.43 -0.87 1.44
N SER A 129 -15.01 -0.11 0.42
CA SER A 129 -15.15 -0.49 -0.98
C SER A 129 -13.93 -1.20 -1.55
N MET A 130 -12.70 -0.87 -1.11
CA MET A 130 -11.48 -1.47 -1.64
C MET A 130 -11.07 -2.70 -0.81
N ARG A 131 -11.70 -3.84 -1.11
CA ARG A 131 -11.37 -5.14 -0.51
C ARG A 131 -10.92 -6.13 -1.58
N TYR A 132 -10.10 -7.11 -1.17
CA TYR A 132 -9.81 -8.25 -2.04
C TYR A 132 -11.09 -9.03 -2.36
N ARG A 133 -11.06 -9.76 -3.48
CA ARG A 133 -12.11 -10.70 -3.88
C ARG A 133 -12.33 -11.75 -2.79
N ASP A 134 -13.56 -12.26 -2.69
CA ASP A 134 -13.95 -13.21 -1.64
C ASP A 134 -13.07 -14.48 -1.67
N GLU A 135 -12.72 -14.99 -2.84
CA GLU A 135 -11.80 -16.13 -2.99
C GLU A 135 -10.43 -15.91 -2.32
N ILE A 136 -9.91 -14.68 -2.39
CA ILE A 136 -8.64 -14.29 -1.76
C ILE A 136 -8.82 -14.16 -0.25
N GLN A 137 -9.93 -13.55 0.19
CA GLN A 137 -10.24 -13.40 1.61
C GLN A 137 -10.42 -14.75 2.30
N CYS A 138 -11.16 -15.67 1.67
CA CYS A 138 -11.37 -17.03 2.16
C CYS A 138 -10.06 -17.82 2.23
N ALA A 139 -9.20 -17.72 1.21
CA ALA A 139 -7.88 -18.34 1.24
C ALA A 139 -7.00 -17.76 2.36
N GLY A 140 -7.00 -16.43 2.52
CA GLY A 140 -6.32 -15.75 3.62
C GLY A 140 -6.80 -16.22 4.99
N ALA A 141 -8.11 -16.35 5.19
CA ALA A 141 -8.69 -16.83 6.44
C ALA A 141 -8.23 -18.26 6.78
N ARG A 142 -8.28 -19.19 5.82
CA ARG A 142 -7.78 -20.56 6.02
C ARG A 142 -6.31 -20.60 6.43
N VAL A 143 -5.47 -19.80 5.80
CA VAL A 143 -4.04 -19.72 6.16
C VAL A 143 -3.86 -19.10 7.54
N VAL A 144 -4.60 -18.05 7.89
CA VAL A 144 -4.57 -17.46 9.24
C VAL A 144 -4.92 -18.51 10.29
N ASP A 145 -5.96 -19.32 10.06
CA ASP A 145 -6.37 -20.38 10.99
C ASP A 145 -5.28 -21.46 11.11
N ALA A 146 -4.65 -21.84 10.00
CA ALA A 146 -3.54 -22.80 10.00
C ALA A 146 -2.30 -22.26 10.74
N VAL A 147 -1.96 -20.97 10.57
CA VAL A 147 -0.86 -20.30 11.30
C VAL A 147 -1.18 -20.22 12.80
N ARG A 148 -2.43 -19.89 13.16
CA ARG A 148 -2.86 -19.88 14.57
C ARG A 148 -2.82 -21.27 15.19
N ALA A 149 -3.23 -22.31 14.46
CA ALA A 149 -3.09 -23.69 14.91
C ALA A 149 -1.62 -24.08 15.11
N HIS A 150 -0.71 -23.64 14.24
CA HIS A 150 0.73 -23.83 14.41
C HIS A 150 1.24 -23.11 15.67
N SER A 151 0.85 -21.86 15.86
CA SER A 151 1.21 -21.10 17.06
C SER A 151 0.73 -21.79 18.35
N ARG A 152 -0.49 -22.34 18.38
CA ARG A 152 -1.00 -23.12 19.53
C ARG A 152 -0.14 -24.35 19.83
N ARG A 153 0.34 -25.07 18.81
CA ARG A 153 1.26 -26.21 19.01
C ARG A 153 2.60 -25.82 19.61
N LEU A 154 3.02 -24.56 19.45
CA LEU A 154 4.22 -24.01 20.07
C LEU A 154 3.95 -23.41 21.46
N GLY A 155 2.72 -23.49 21.98
CA GLY A 155 2.35 -22.93 23.29
C GLY A 155 2.02 -21.43 23.28
N ASN A 156 1.84 -20.81 22.12
CA ASN A 156 1.64 -19.35 21.98
C ASN A 156 0.15 -18.93 21.90
N ASP A 157 -0.79 -19.79 22.32
CA ASP A 157 -2.25 -19.55 22.30
C ASP A 157 -2.84 -19.05 20.95
N GLY A 158 -2.17 -19.34 19.84
CA GLY A 158 -2.56 -18.87 18.51
C GLY A 158 -2.04 -17.48 18.15
N THR A 159 -1.33 -16.81 19.07
CA THR A 159 -0.60 -15.57 18.81
C THR A 159 0.57 -15.81 17.87
N PHE A 160 0.67 -15.04 16.79
CA PHE A 160 1.80 -15.07 15.88
C PHE A 160 2.20 -13.66 15.48
N TYR A 161 3.42 -13.53 15.00
CA TYR A 161 4.05 -12.29 14.58
C TYR A 161 4.31 -12.38 13.08
N ALA A 162 4.40 -11.26 12.39
CA ALA A 162 4.65 -11.27 10.96
C ALA A 162 5.75 -10.30 10.53
N LEU A 163 6.54 -10.76 9.57
CA LEU A 163 7.50 -9.95 8.85
C LEU A 163 7.14 -9.94 7.37
N HIS A 164 7.34 -8.79 6.74
CA HIS A 164 7.47 -8.73 5.29
C HIS A 164 8.86 -8.25 4.90
N ILE A 165 9.60 -9.09 4.16
CA ILE A 165 10.97 -8.80 3.73
C ILE A 165 11.03 -8.86 2.21
N ARG A 166 11.35 -7.73 1.56
CA ARG A 166 11.48 -7.62 0.10
C ARG A 166 12.94 -7.50 -0.31
N ARG A 167 13.50 -8.52 -0.98
CA ARG A 167 14.93 -8.59 -1.33
C ARG A 167 15.24 -8.49 -2.82
N GLY A 168 14.55 -9.23 -3.69
CA GLY A 168 14.96 -9.54 -5.06
C GLY A 168 15.31 -8.34 -5.96
N ASP A 169 14.46 -8.04 -6.95
CA ASP A 169 14.64 -6.91 -7.88
C ASP A 169 14.37 -5.52 -7.25
N PHE A 170 14.19 -5.44 -5.93
CA PHE A 170 13.81 -4.20 -5.27
C PHE A 170 14.85 -3.09 -5.48
N GLN A 171 14.41 -1.92 -5.95
CA GLN A 171 15.31 -0.83 -6.34
C GLN A 171 15.98 -0.12 -5.15
N PHE A 172 15.38 -0.21 -3.96
CA PHE A 172 15.87 0.50 -2.77
C PHE A 172 16.92 -0.35 -2.04
N LYS A 173 18.19 -0.10 -2.33
CA LYS A 173 19.32 -0.86 -1.81
C LYS A 173 19.41 -0.87 -0.28
N ALA A 174 19.18 0.27 0.36
CA ALA A 174 19.35 0.48 1.80
C ALA A 174 18.44 -0.37 2.71
N VAL A 175 17.40 -0.99 2.16
CA VAL A 175 16.45 -1.81 2.94
C VAL A 175 16.69 -3.32 2.79
N LYS A 176 17.67 -3.72 1.97
CA LYS A 176 18.04 -5.12 1.75
C LYS A 176 19.03 -5.56 2.83
N ILE A 177 18.54 -5.58 4.06
CA ILE A 177 19.32 -5.91 5.25
C ILE A 177 19.22 -7.40 5.59
N SER A 178 20.20 -7.89 6.33
CA SER A 178 20.28 -9.28 6.82
C SER A 178 19.24 -9.56 7.91
N ALA A 179 18.99 -10.85 8.19
CA ALA A 179 18.15 -11.27 9.31
C ALA A 179 18.70 -10.77 10.66
N GLY A 180 20.03 -10.73 10.82
CA GLY A 180 20.68 -10.24 12.04
C GLY A 180 20.41 -8.75 12.28
N GLU A 181 20.53 -7.94 11.23
CA GLU A 181 20.21 -6.50 11.29
C GLU A 181 18.72 -6.27 11.61
N ILE A 182 17.82 -7.08 11.05
CA ILE A 182 16.39 -7.02 11.38
C ILE A 182 16.15 -7.33 12.86
N VAL A 183 16.76 -8.39 13.39
CA VAL A 183 16.66 -8.75 14.82
C VAL A 183 17.16 -7.60 15.69
N GLU A 184 18.33 -7.03 15.39
CA GLU A 184 18.90 -5.91 16.13
C GLU A 184 17.98 -4.68 16.12
N ASN A 185 17.47 -4.31 14.95
CA ASN A 185 16.55 -3.18 14.80
C ASN A 185 15.25 -3.38 15.59
N LEU A 186 14.77 -4.62 15.70
CA LEU A 186 13.53 -4.94 16.42
C LEU A 186 13.73 -5.24 17.91
N ARG A 187 14.99 -5.35 18.36
CA ARG A 187 15.35 -5.73 19.75
C ARG A 187 14.98 -4.66 20.77
N GLY A 188 15.13 -3.38 20.42
CA GLY A 188 15.05 -2.25 21.37
C GLY A 188 13.80 -2.27 22.26
N ASN A 189 12.63 -2.56 21.69
CA ASN A 189 11.34 -2.61 22.41
C ASN A 189 10.80 -4.04 22.57
N SER A 190 11.62 -5.09 22.35
CA SER A 190 11.16 -6.48 22.36
C SER A 190 9.90 -6.69 21.49
N ILE A 191 9.89 -6.09 20.29
CA ILE A 191 8.75 -6.02 19.37
C ILE A 191 8.23 -7.43 19.01
N ILE A 192 9.14 -8.39 18.90
CA ILE A 192 8.83 -9.81 18.71
C ILE A 192 9.56 -10.59 19.81
N PRO A 193 8.83 -11.28 20.71
CA PRO A 193 9.42 -11.99 21.82
C PRO A 193 10.16 -13.25 21.36
N ARG A 194 11.07 -13.74 22.19
CA ARG A 194 11.69 -15.06 22.03
C ARG A 194 10.60 -16.14 22.13
N GLY A 195 10.72 -17.21 21.35
CA GLY A 195 9.72 -18.30 21.27
C GLY A 195 8.53 -18.00 20.35
N ALA A 196 8.46 -16.79 19.77
CA ALA A 196 7.40 -16.41 18.85
C ALA A 196 7.39 -17.26 17.57
N LEU A 197 6.18 -17.59 17.09
CA LEU A 197 5.96 -17.96 15.69
C LEU A 197 5.96 -16.69 14.82
N VAL A 198 6.87 -16.62 13.85
CA VAL A 198 7.02 -15.53 12.91
C VAL A 198 6.66 -15.99 11.50
N TYR A 199 5.53 -15.49 10.99
CA TYR A 199 5.14 -15.65 9.59
C TYR A 199 5.94 -14.68 8.71
N LEU A 200 6.67 -15.20 7.74
CA LEU A 200 7.51 -14.45 6.83
C LEU A 200 6.88 -14.38 5.44
N ALA A 201 6.38 -13.20 5.06
CA ALA A 201 6.07 -12.88 3.68
C ALA A 201 7.35 -12.36 2.98
N THR A 202 7.81 -13.05 1.94
CA THR A 202 9.06 -12.71 1.28
C THR A 202 9.10 -13.22 -0.16
N ASP A 203 9.84 -12.54 -1.01
CA ASP A 203 10.21 -12.99 -2.35
C ASP A 203 11.45 -13.88 -2.36
N ASP A 204 12.04 -14.16 -1.19
CA ASP A 204 13.21 -15.02 -0.97
C ASP A 204 12.96 -16.02 0.18
N PRO A 205 12.00 -16.97 0.02
CA PRO A 205 11.59 -17.86 1.11
C PRO A 205 12.67 -18.87 1.53
N ASP A 206 13.71 -19.05 0.72
CA ASP A 206 14.84 -19.94 1.01
C ASP A 206 15.98 -19.22 1.75
N GLY A 207 15.96 -17.88 1.81
CA GLY A 207 17.04 -17.11 2.44
C GLY A 207 18.36 -17.26 1.69
N VAL A 208 18.31 -17.40 0.37
CA VAL A 208 19.51 -17.58 -0.47
C VAL A 208 19.83 -16.35 -1.29
N CYS A 209 18.88 -15.40 -1.38
CA CYS A 209 18.98 -14.22 -2.21
C CYS A 209 19.30 -14.62 -3.67
N LYS A 210 18.26 -15.03 -4.43
CA LYS A 210 18.44 -15.53 -5.81
C LYS A 210 18.90 -14.44 -6.80
N GLY A 211 18.68 -13.15 -6.50
CA GLY A 211 19.10 -12.05 -7.36
C GLY A 211 19.29 -10.75 -6.59
N CYS A 212 20.53 -10.30 -6.49
CA CYS A 212 20.89 -8.96 -6.06
C CYS A 212 21.35 -8.20 -7.29
N TRP A 213 20.66 -7.13 -7.63
CA TRP A 213 20.98 -6.32 -8.80
C TRP A 213 22.15 -5.35 -8.57
N ALA A 214 22.92 -5.50 -7.49
CA ALA A 214 24.26 -4.93 -7.46
C ALA A 214 25.07 -5.65 -8.55
N ASN A 215 25.62 -4.92 -9.51
CA ASN A 215 26.59 -5.44 -10.47
C ASN A 215 26.17 -6.64 -11.36
N LYS A 216 24.88 -7.01 -11.43
CA LYS A 216 24.36 -8.15 -12.22
C LYS A 216 25.02 -9.50 -11.89
N LYS A 217 25.43 -9.74 -10.64
CA LYS A 217 26.00 -11.01 -10.16
C LYS A 217 25.06 -11.74 -9.18
N PRO A 218 25.18 -13.07 -8.99
CA PRO A 218 24.43 -13.78 -7.95
C PRO A 218 24.71 -13.20 -6.54
N CYS A 219 23.73 -13.18 -5.63
CA CYS A 219 23.95 -12.56 -4.30
C CYS A 219 25.09 -13.21 -3.53
N LYS A 220 25.22 -14.54 -3.61
CA LYS A 220 26.26 -15.31 -2.91
C LYS A 220 27.69 -14.81 -3.19
N ASP A 221 27.92 -14.20 -4.35
CA ASP A 221 29.25 -13.75 -4.79
C ASP A 221 29.52 -12.28 -4.42
N GLN A 222 28.57 -11.60 -3.76
CA GLN A 222 28.66 -10.17 -3.45
C GLN A 222 27.81 -9.76 -2.24
N LEU A 223 27.71 -10.64 -1.23
CA LEU A 223 27.09 -10.28 0.05
C LEU A 223 27.83 -9.08 0.68
N GLY A 224 27.07 -8.22 1.36
CA GLY A 224 27.60 -7.01 2.00
C GLY A 224 27.92 -5.84 1.04
N VAL A 225 27.85 -6.03 -0.29
CA VAL A 225 27.87 -4.92 -1.24
C VAL A 225 26.57 -4.13 -1.14
N GLU A 226 26.62 -2.81 -1.37
CA GLU A 226 25.44 -1.94 -1.34
C GLU A 226 24.31 -2.49 -2.25
N GLY A 227 23.18 -2.83 -1.63
CA GLY A 227 22.04 -3.43 -2.31
C GLY A 227 21.96 -4.95 -2.24
N CYS A 228 22.91 -5.60 -1.56
CA CYS A 228 22.83 -6.99 -1.15
C CYS A 228 22.88 -7.07 0.39
N PRO A 229 22.20 -8.05 1.01
CA PRO A 229 22.31 -8.25 2.44
C PRO A 229 23.74 -8.72 2.82
N LYS A 230 24.16 -8.43 4.05
CA LYS A 230 25.43 -8.96 4.61
C LYS A 230 25.40 -10.48 4.78
N ASP A 231 24.20 -11.00 5.05
CA ASP A 231 23.91 -12.43 5.15
C ASP A 231 22.54 -12.68 4.51
N ALA A 232 22.49 -13.59 3.54
CA ALA A 232 21.25 -13.99 2.90
C ALA A 232 20.41 -14.91 3.80
N SER A 233 21.05 -15.68 4.68
CA SER A 233 20.34 -16.68 5.49
C SER A 233 19.32 -16.04 6.44
N TRP A 234 18.31 -16.84 6.79
CA TRP A 234 17.36 -16.53 7.85
C TRP A 234 17.78 -17.05 9.23
N ASP A 235 18.96 -17.68 9.34
CA ASP A 235 19.43 -18.34 10.58
C ASP A 235 19.47 -17.41 11.80
N ALA A 236 19.70 -16.11 11.60
CA ALA A 236 19.71 -15.17 12.72
C ALA A 236 18.34 -15.11 13.43
N PHE A 237 17.23 -15.34 12.73
CA PHE A 237 15.90 -15.45 13.35
C PHE A 237 15.83 -16.68 14.25
N VAL A 238 16.33 -17.83 13.80
CA VAL A 238 16.35 -19.07 14.58
C VAL A 238 17.28 -18.94 15.78
N ARG A 239 18.48 -18.37 15.62
CA ARG A 239 19.41 -18.09 16.72
C ARG A 239 18.82 -17.14 17.76
N ASN A 240 17.99 -16.18 17.33
CA ASN A 240 17.24 -15.30 18.23
C ASN A 240 16.07 -16.00 18.95
N GLY A 241 15.79 -17.25 18.59
CA GLY A 241 14.73 -18.08 19.18
C GLY A 241 13.36 -17.85 18.56
N TRP A 242 13.28 -17.39 17.31
CA TRP A 242 12.02 -17.31 16.57
C TRP A 242 11.79 -18.59 15.76
N HIS A 243 10.54 -19.06 15.74
CA HIS A 243 10.09 -20.11 14.83
C HIS A 243 9.60 -19.46 13.54
N VAL A 244 10.31 -19.65 12.43
CA VAL A 244 9.97 -19.00 11.15
C VAL A 244 9.13 -19.92 10.28
N THR A 245 8.07 -19.39 9.68
CA THR A 245 7.20 -20.10 8.74
C THR A 245 6.83 -19.19 7.57
N VAL A 246 6.51 -19.77 6.42
CA VAL A 246 6.18 -19.06 5.17
C VAL A 246 4.93 -19.68 4.55
N LEU A 247 4.29 -19.00 3.59
CA LEU A 247 3.05 -19.48 2.95
C LEU A 247 3.12 -20.92 2.44
N ARG A 248 4.25 -21.31 1.83
CA ARG A 248 4.46 -22.67 1.31
C ARG A 248 4.45 -23.78 2.37
N ASN A 249 4.50 -23.45 3.66
CA ASN A 249 4.32 -24.44 4.73
C ASN A 249 2.84 -24.78 4.97
N TYR A 250 1.90 -24.11 4.30
CA TYR A 250 0.46 -24.24 4.48
C TYR A 250 -0.26 -24.65 3.18
N THR A 251 0.32 -25.60 2.44
CA THR A 251 -0.18 -26.06 1.13
C THR A 251 -1.64 -26.53 1.17
N GLU A 252 -2.04 -27.20 2.25
CA GLU A 252 -3.44 -27.64 2.43
C GLU A 252 -4.39 -26.45 2.54
N ALA A 253 -4.02 -25.41 3.30
CA ALA A 253 -4.84 -24.21 3.45
C ALA A 253 -4.98 -23.42 2.14
N THR A 254 -3.97 -23.52 1.25
CA THR A 254 -3.97 -22.88 -0.06
C THR A 254 -4.46 -23.78 -1.19
N HIS A 255 -4.90 -25.01 -0.90
CA HIS A 255 -5.42 -25.93 -1.92
C HIS A 255 -6.55 -25.28 -2.73
N GLY A 256 -6.50 -25.44 -4.06
CA GLY A 256 -7.44 -24.83 -5.01
C GLY A 256 -7.34 -23.29 -5.15
N THR A 257 -6.43 -22.63 -4.45
CA THR A 257 -6.24 -21.18 -4.56
C THR A 257 -5.33 -20.85 -5.74
N ASN A 258 -5.72 -19.90 -6.59
CA ASN A 258 -4.88 -19.43 -7.70
C ASN A 258 -3.53 -18.90 -7.17
N PRO A 259 -2.38 -19.43 -7.61
CA PRO A 259 -1.06 -18.97 -7.14
C PRO A 259 -0.80 -17.48 -7.34
N ASN A 260 -1.44 -16.84 -8.33
CA ASN A 260 -1.36 -15.40 -8.53
C ASN A 260 -1.96 -14.58 -7.38
N TYR A 261 -2.73 -15.21 -6.50
CA TYR A 261 -3.31 -14.59 -5.31
C TYR A 261 -2.44 -14.74 -4.07
N PHE A 262 -1.35 -15.50 -4.12
CA PHE A 262 -0.54 -15.80 -2.94
C PHE A 262 0.05 -14.55 -2.28
N GLY A 263 0.47 -13.55 -3.05
CA GLY A 263 0.89 -12.27 -2.48
C GLY A 263 -0.26 -11.56 -1.74
N MET A 264 -1.48 -11.62 -2.24
CA MET A 264 -2.63 -11.04 -1.55
C MET A 264 -2.97 -11.84 -0.28
N VAL A 265 -2.88 -13.18 -0.34
CA VAL A 265 -3.03 -14.06 0.82
C VAL A 265 -1.99 -13.73 1.90
N ASP A 266 -0.71 -13.61 1.53
CA ASP A 266 0.36 -13.16 2.43
C ASP A 266 0.01 -11.84 3.12
N SER A 267 -0.51 -10.86 2.36
CA SER A 267 -0.88 -9.57 2.94
C SER A 267 -2.02 -9.67 3.95
N ILE A 268 -2.97 -10.59 3.77
CA ILE A 268 -4.04 -10.87 4.75
C ILE A 268 -3.44 -11.51 6.00
N VAL A 269 -2.59 -12.53 5.84
CA VAL A 269 -1.97 -13.23 6.98
C VAL A 269 -1.14 -12.27 7.83
N CYS A 270 -0.27 -11.48 7.20
CA CYS A 270 0.52 -10.46 7.89
C CYS A 270 -0.35 -9.41 8.58
N ALA A 271 -1.49 -9.04 7.97
CA ALA A 271 -2.41 -8.06 8.57
C ALA A 271 -3.14 -8.58 9.82
N ARG A 272 -3.12 -9.90 10.09
CA ARG A 272 -3.78 -10.52 11.26
C ARG A 272 -2.84 -10.94 12.37
N ALA A 273 -1.52 -10.78 12.18
CA ALA A 273 -0.53 -11.01 13.23
C ALA A 273 -0.74 -10.06 14.43
N ALA A 274 -0.29 -10.45 15.62
CA ALA A 274 -0.28 -9.56 16.78
C ALA A 274 0.55 -8.30 16.50
N VAL A 275 1.78 -8.50 16.02
CA VAL A 275 2.67 -7.44 15.56
C VAL A 275 3.14 -7.72 14.14
N PHE A 276 3.25 -6.66 13.34
CA PHE A 276 3.80 -6.72 11.99
C PHE A 276 4.96 -5.74 11.80
N ALA A 277 6.09 -6.22 11.27
CA ALA A 277 7.17 -5.36 10.80
C ALA A 277 7.50 -5.58 9.32
N GLY A 278 7.45 -4.53 8.51
CA GLY A 278 7.65 -4.64 7.05
C GLY A 278 8.87 -3.89 6.52
N THR A 279 9.18 -4.12 5.24
CA THR A 279 10.23 -3.40 4.50
C THR A 279 9.82 -1.97 4.20
N TRP A 280 10.66 -1.00 4.57
CA TRP A 280 10.50 0.41 4.21
C TRP A 280 10.50 0.62 2.69
N PHE A 281 9.70 1.56 2.19
CA PHE A 281 9.45 1.80 0.76
C PHE A 281 8.75 0.68 -0.04
N SER A 282 8.33 -0.42 0.59
CA SER A 282 7.53 -1.41 -0.13
C SER A 282 6.06 -1.01 -0.15
N THR A 283 5.47 -0.91 -1.34
CA THR A 283 4.03 -0.72 -1.52
C THR A 283 3.23 -1.90 -0.96
N PHE A 284 3.80 -3.11 -1.00
CA PHE A 284 3.23 -4.31 -0.39
C PHE A 284 3.15 -4.17 1.14
N THR A 285 4.25 -3.76 1.78
CA THR A 285 4.27 -3.41 3.22
C THR A 285 3.24 -2.32 3.53
N GLY A 286 3.21 -1.25 2.73
CA GLY A 286 2.30 -0.13 2.95
C GLY A 286 0.85 -0.58 2.94
N TYR A 287 0.46 -1.46 2.01
CA TYR A 287 -0.89 -1.98 2.00
C TYR A 287 -1.21 -2.86 3.23
N ILE A 288 -0.27 -3.65 3.74
CA ILE A 288 -0.46 -4.43 4.97
C ILE A 288 -0.69 -3.51 6.17
N HIS A 289 0.11 -2.45 6.34
CA HIS A 289 -0.10 -1.46 7.41
C HIS A 289 -1.52 -0.88 7.38
N ARG A 290 -2.02 -0.55 6.19
CA ARG A 290 -3.38 -0.04 6.01
C ARG A 290 -4.45 -1.06 6.39
N LEU A 291 -4.30 -2.31 5.94
CA LEU A 291 -5.21 -3.40 6.29
C LEU A 291 -5.27 -3.61 7.81
N ARG A 292 -4.10 -3.61 8.48
CA ARG A 292 -4.04 -3.68 9.95
C ARG A 292 -4.80 -2.54 10.59
N GLY A 293 -4.57 -1.32 10.12
CA GLY A 293 -5.27 -0.13 10.57
C GLY A 293 -6.79 -0.24 10.44
N TYR A 294 -7.29 -0.71 9.30
CA TYR A 294 -8.72 -0.97 9.07
C TYR A 294 -9.32 -2.04 9.98
N HIS A 295 -8.48 -2.93 10.52
CA HIS A 295 -8.87 -3.96 11.47
C HIS A 295 -8.61 -3.59 12.94
N GLY A 296 -8.23 -2.34 13.23
CA GLY A 296 -7.93 -1.89 14.60
C GLY A 296 -6.60 -2.41 15.15
N LEU A 297 -5.72 -2.96 14.31
CA LEU A 297 -4.41 -3.52 14.67
C LEU A 297 -3.25 -2.60 14.24
N GLY A 298 -3.56 -1.34 13.91
CA GLY A 298 -2.62 -0.40 13.30
C GLY A 298 -1.50 0.09 14.21
N GLU A 299 -1.72 0.13 15.53
CA GLU A 299 -0.70 0.59 16.49
C GLU A 299 0.45 -0.42 16.63
N GLU A 300 0.15 -1.71 16.48
CA GLU A 300 1.14 -2.80 16.52
C GLU A 300 1.82 -2.99 15.16
N THR A 301 2.31 -1.91 14.57
CA THR A 301 2.89 -1.92 13.22
C THR A 301 4.19 -1.14 13.13
N TYR A 302 5.17 -1.74 12.47
CA TYR A 302 6.56 -1.30 12.48
C TYR A 302 7.18 -1.45 11.10
N TYR A 303 8.29 -0.74 10.86
CA TYR A 303 9.25 -1.16 9.85
C TYR A 303 10.39 -1.93 10.52
N HIS A 304 11.09 -2.78 9.78
CA HIS A 304 12.31 -3.43 10.28
C HIS A 304 13.60 -2.75 9.80
N SER A 305 13.47 -1.75 8.92
CA SER A 305 14.62 -1.05 8.34
C SER A 305 15.27 -0.09 9.34
N THR A 306 16.61 -0.01 9.28
CA THR A 306 17.43 0.77 10.23
C THR A 306 16.99 2.24 10.29
N GLY A 307 16.72 2.73 11.50
CA GLY A 307 16.27 4.11 11.74
C GLY A 307 14.87 4.43 11.22
N LYS A 308 14.05 3.43 10.87
CA LYS A 308 12.68 3.60 10.34
C LYS A 308 11.61 2.91 11.17
N VAL A 309 11.98 2.24 12.25
CA VAL A 309 11.13 1.30 13.00
C VAL A 309 9.75 1.86 13.34
N ASP A 310 9.68 3.08 13.89
CA ASP A 310 8.43 3.69 14.34
C ASP A 310 7.70 4.52 13.28
N LEU A 311 8.23 4.63 12.06
CA LEU A 311 7.68 5.57 11.08
C LEU A 311 6.25 5.25 10.66
N ALA A 312 5.84 3.98 10.63
CA ALA A 312 4.47 3.62 10.24
C ALA A 312 3.41 4.21 11.19
N ARG A 313 3.76 4.38 12.48
CA ARG A 313 2.91 5.01 13.49
C ARG A 313 2.95 6.53 13.46
N SER A 314 3.82 7.14 12.67
CA SER A 314 3.91 8.59 12.59
C SER A 314 2.56 9.20 12.19
N PRO A 315 2.07 10.21 12.92
CA PRO A 315 0.84 10.92 12.57
C PRO A 315 1.00 11.73 11.26
N LYS A 316 2.23 12.02 10.86
CA LYS A 316 2.55 12.87 9.70
C LYS A 316 3.01 12.02 8.52
N SER A 317 2.40 12.26 7.37
CA SER A 317 2.92 11.77 6.09
C SER A 317 4.20 12.51 5.71
N ILE A 318 5.33 11.80 5.60
CA ILE A 318 6.64 12.37 5.24
C ILE A 318 6.95 12.10 3.75
N GLY A 319 7.11 13.16 2.94
CA GLY A 319 7.54 13.11 1.54
C GLY A 319 6.54 12.47 0.55
N SER A 320 7.03 12.00 -0.61
CA SER A 320 6.25 11.25 -1.63
C SER A 320 5.70 9.91 -1.12
N GLY A 321 4.47 9.90 -0.59
CA GLY A 321 3.93 8.81 0.22
C GLY A 321 3.52 7.51 -0.48
N TYR A 322 3.63 7.35 -1.80
CA TYR A 322 3.04 6.16 -2.48
C TYR A 322 3.60 4.82 -2.03
N SER A 323 4.83 4.79 -1.50
CA SER A 323 5.54 3.60 -1.05
C SER A 323 5.56 3.45 0.48
N ARG A 324 4.80 4.28 1.20
CA ARG A 324 4.86 4.43 2.65
C ARG A 324 3.47 4.60 3.20
N GLU A 325 3.22 4.06 4.38
CA GLU A 325 1.91 4.09 4.99
C GLU A 325 2.02 4.82 6.34
N TRP A 326 0.98 5.58 6.69
CA TRP A 326 0.98 6.50 7.83
C TRP A 326 -0.32 6.39 8.59
N ARG A 327 -0.30 6.58 9.91
CA ARG A 327 -1.46 6.41 10.79
C ARG A 327 -2.74 7.11 10.30
N ILE A 328 -2.62 8.28 9.68
CA ILE A 328 -3.73 9.03 9.07
C ILE A 328 -4.48 8.30 7.94
N GLY A 329 -3.90 7.24 7.38
CA GLY A 329 -4.50 6.41 6.34
C GLY A 329 -5.63 5.51 6.84
N TRP A 330 -5.71 5.27 8.15
CA TRP A 330 -6.74 4.44 8.78
C TRP A 330 -7.36 5.06 10.04
N THR A 331 -6.96 6.27 10.42
CA THR A 331 -7.50 7.00 11.57
C THR A 331 -8.12 8.33 11.13
N ASP A 332 -9.19 8.73 11.82
CA ASP A 332 -9.88 10.00 11.59
C ASP A 332 -9.33 11.14 12.45
N ASP A 333 -8.52 10.85 13.47
CA ASP A 333 -7.96 11.84 14.40
C ASP A 333 -6.91 12.76 13.74
N GLY A 334 -6.56 12.53 12.47
CA GLY A 334 -5.54 13.32 11.77
C GLY A 334 -4.17 13.26 12.45
N GLY A 335 -3.93 12.22 13.26
CA GLY A 335 -2.76 12.11 14.10
C GLY A 335 -2.71 13.12 15.26
N ALA A 336 -3.87 13.62 15.72
CA ALA A 336 -3.97 14.60 16.81
C ALA A 336 -3.95 13.99 18.22
N ASN A 337 -4.14 12.67 18.36
CA ASN A 337 -4.00 11.97 19.64
C ASN A 337 -2.68 11.21 19.68
N ILE A 338 -1.61 11.91 20.03
CA ILE A 338 -0.40 11.38 20.69
C ILE A 338 0.10 12.46 21.66
#